data_AF-A0A3D9G8X0-F1
#
_entry.id   AF-A0A3D9G8X0-F1
#
_cell.length_a   1.000
_cell.length_b   1.000
_cell.length_c   1.000
_cell.angle_alpha   90.00
_cell.angle_beta   90.00
_cell.angle_gamma   90.00
#
_symmetry.space_group_name_H-M   'P 1'
#
loop_
_entity.id
_entity.type
_entity.pdbx_description
1 polymer ?
#
loop_
_entity_poly.entity_id
_entity_poly.type
_entity_poly.pdbx_seq_one_letter_code
_entity_poly.pdbx_strand_id
1 'polypeptide(L)'
;MPQIPQNKKAALPTARGIRRKCSNELYRAIKRMKVHIPADLVKQGEAMYYRKVVGNLLWIHENRSNRKVQCDWWDKEVCPELAELWQLDPGRLSSAFRDAYGG
;
A
#
# COMPACT_ATOMS: atom_id res chain seq x y z
N MET A 1 -25.82 32.01 -12.80
CA MET A 1 -25.68 31.47 -11.43
C MET A 1 -24.31 30.82 -11.32
N PRO A 2 -23.52 31.08 -10.27
CA PRO A 2 -22.22 30.44 -10.12
C PRO A 2 -22.43 28.96 -9.78
N GLN A 3 -21.78 28.09 -10.54
CA GLN A 3 -21.92 26.65 -10.43
C GLN A 3 -21.06 26.17 -9.25
N ILE A 4 -21.71 25.76 -8.16
CA ILE A 4 -21.02 25.15 -7.00
C ILE A 4 -20.37 23.84 -7.48
N PRO A 5 -19.06 23.64 -7.34
CA PRO A 5 -18.42 22.41 -7.78
C PRO A 5 -18.97 21.25 -6.94
N GLN A 6 -19.74 20.36 -7.59
CA GLN A 6 -20.19 19.13 -6.95
C GLN A 6 -18.96 18.27 -6.65
N ASN A 7 -18.65 18.10 -5.36
CA ASN A 7 -17.62 17.20 -4.89
C ASN A 7 -18.00 15.76 -5.29
N LYS A 8 -17.52 15.30 -6.45
CA LYS A 8 -17.72 13.92 -6.89
C LYS A 8 -17.09 13.01 -5.85
N LYS A 9 -17.91 12.37 -5.00
CA LYS A 9 -17.46 11.26 -4.16
C LYS A 9 -16.78 10.25 -5.10
N ALA A 10 -15.45 10.14 -5.04
CA ALA A 10 -14.75 9.29 -5.99
C ALA A 10 -15.24 7.85 -5.84
N ALA A 11 -15.44 7.18 -6.97
CA ALA A 11 -15.87 5.79 -6.99
C ALA A 11 -14.85 4.90 -6.28
N LEU A 12 -15.33 3.80 -5.69
CA LEU A 12 -14.47 2.78 -5.12
C LEU A 12 -13.54 2.21 -6.22
N PRO A 13 -12.28 1.89 -5.89
CA PRO A 13 -11.37 1.30 -6.85
C PRO A 13 -11.81 -0.13 -7.21
N THR A 14 -11.51 -0.54 -8.44
CA THR A 14 -11.76 -1.92 -8.88
C THR A 14 -10.72 -2.88 -8.31
N ALA A 15 -11.06 -4.17 -8.17
CA ALA A 15 -10.12 -5.19 -7.70
C ALA A 15 -8.80 -5.21 -8.50
N ARG A 16 -8.87 -5.08 -9.82
CA ARG A 16 -7.68 -4.98 -10.69
C ARG A 16 -6.85 -3.73 -10.39
N GLY A 17 -7.52 -2.60 -10.15
CA GLY A 17 -6.87 -1.34 -9.77
C GLY A 17 -6.13 -1.45 -8.45
N ILE A 18 -6.73 -2.09 -7.45
CA ILE A 18 -6.11 -2.34 -6.14
C ILE A 18 -4.86 -3.21 -6.32
N ARG A 19 -4.96 -4.36 -6.99
CA ARG A 19 -3.81 -5.26 -7.23
C ARG A 19 -2.63 -4.53 -7.89
N ARG A 20 -2.92 -3.75 -8.94
CA ARG A 20 -1.89 -2.97 -9.65
C ARG A 20 -1.22 -1.93 -8.74
N LYS A 21 -1.99 -1.25 -7.89
CA LYS A 21 -1.43 -0.29 -6.93
C LYS A 21 -0.54 -0.97 -5.89
N CYS A 22 -1.04 -2.02 -5.24
CA CYS A 22 -0.27 -2.80 -4.26
C CYS A 22 1.06 -3.29 -4.83
N SER A 23 1.05 -3.87 -6.04
CA SER A 23 2.25 -4.33 -6.73
C SER A 23 3.25 -3.19 -7.00
N ASN A 24 2.76 -2.06 -7.52
CA ASN A 24 3.61 -0.89 -7.78
C ASN A 24 4.21 -0.29 -6.50
N GLU A 25 3.45 -0.24 -5.42
CA GLU A 25 3.90 0.28 -4.12
C GLU A 25 5.01 -0.61 -3.54
N LEU A 26 4.80 -1.92 -3.50
CA LEU A 26 5.80 -2.88 -3.03
C LEU A 26 7.06 -2.88 -3.92
N TYR A 27 6.90 -2.87 -5.25
CA TYR A 27 8.04 -2.75 -6.17
C TYR A 27 8.88 -1.51 -5.89
N ARG A 28 8.25 -0.35 -5.67
CA ARG A 28 8.95 0.90 -5.37
C ARG A 28 9.68 0.86 -4.02
N ALA A 29 9.10 0.22 -3.01
CA ALA A 29 9.73 0.02 -1.71
C ALA A 29 10.95 -0.91 -1.83
N ILE A 30 10.80 -2.07 -2.48
CA ILE A 30 11.88 -3.04 -2.72
C ILE A 30 13.03 -2.39 -3.50
N LYS A 31 12.71 -1.65 -4.57
CA LYS A 31 13.72 -0.95 -5.38
C LYS A 31 14.52 0.08 -4.57
N ARG A 32 13.88 0.81 -3.64
CA ARG A 32 14.57 1.74 -2.73
C ARG A 32 15.51 1.03 -1.76
N MET A 33 15.09 -0.12 -1.25
CA MET A 33 15.92 -0.91 -0.34
C MET A 33 17.14 -1.54 -1.03
N LYS A 34 17.15 -1.66 -2.37
CA LYS A 34 18.22 -2.32 -3.15
C LYS A 34 18.46 -3.77 -2.70
N VAL A 35 17.38 -4.47 -2.33
CA VAL A 35 17.40 -5.89 -1.96
C VAL A 35 16.80 -6.73 -3.08
N HIS A 36 17.30 -7.95 -3.24
CA HIS A 36 16.69 -8.95 -4.10
C HIS A 36 15.75 -9.82 -3.26
N ILE A 37 14.50 -9.95 -3.71
CA ILE A 37 13.51 -10.84 -3.10
C ILE A 37 13.07 -11.83 -4.19
N PRO A 38 13.09 -13.15 -3.93
CA PRO A 38 12.58 -14.15 -4.86
C PRO A 38 11.18 -13.83 -5.37
N ALA A 39 10.94 -14.02 -6.66
CA ALA A 39 9.68 -13.62 -7.31
C ALA A 39 8.44 -14.26 -6.64
N ASP A 40 8.55 -15.48 -6.15
CA ASP A 40 7.43 -16.16 -5.48
C ASP A 40 7.12 -15.56 -4.10
N LEU A 41 8.13 -15.09 -3.36
CA LEU A 41 7.92 -14.37 -2.10
C LEU A 41 7.32 -12.98 -2.34
N VAL A 42 7.72 -12.31 -3.43
CA VAL A 42 7.08 -11.04 -3.84
C VAL A 42 5.59 -11.25 -4.14
N LYS A 43 5.25 -12.28 -4.93
CA LYS A 43 3.84 -12.61 -5.23
C LYS A 43 3.04 -12.93 -3.97
N GLN A 44 3.61 -13.68 -3.04
CA GLN A 44 2.96 -13.99 -1.76
C GLN A 44 2.71 -12.70 -0.94
N GLY A 45 3.69 -11.80 -0.89
CA GLY A 45 3.57 -10.50 -0.21
C GLY A 45 2.52 -9.60 -0.86
N GLU A 46 2.49 -9.52 -2.19
CA GLU A 46 1.46 -8.77 -2.94
C GLU A 46 0.05 -9.32 -2.68
N ALA A 47 -0.11 -10.64 -2.67
CA ALA A 47 -1.39 -11.30 -2.40
C ALA A 47 -1.87 -11.06 -0.96
N MET A 48 -0.94 -11.12 0.02
CA MET A 48 -1.23 -10.78 1.41
C MET A 48 -1.65 -9.31 1.55
N TYR A 49 -0.87 -8.38 1.00
CA TYR A 49 -1.15 -6.95 1.08
C TYR A 49 -2.49 -6.61 0.41
N TYR A 50 -2.75 -7.16 -0.77
CA TYR A 50 -4.04 -7.02 -1.47
C TYR A 50 -5.22 -7.48 -0.60
N ARG A 51 -5.13 -8.63 0.06
CA ARG A 51 -6.21 -9.13 0.93
C ARG A 51 -6.49 -8.17 2.08
N LYS A 52 -5.45 -7.62 2.73
CA LYS A 52 -5.61 -6.64 3.82
C LYS A 52 -6.24 -5.34 3.34
N VAL A 53 -5.86 -4.86 2.14
CA VAL A 53 -6.44 -3.66 1.53
C VAL A 53 -7.92 -3.87 1.20
N VAL A 54 -8.29 -5.00 0.61
CA VAL A 54 -9.69 -5.31 0.30
C VAL A 54 -10.52 -5.45 1.58
N GLY A 55 -9.98 -6.10 2.62
CA GLY A 55 -10.63 -6.21 3.92
C GLY A 55 -10.89 -4.87 4.61
N ASN A 56 -10.08 -3.85 4.31
CA ASN A 56 -10.20 -2.48 4.85
C ASN A 56 -10.62 -1.46 3.79
N LEU A 57 -11.25 -1.90 2.70
CA LEU A 57 -11.46 -1.09 1.49
C LEU A 57 -12.18 0.23 1.76
N LEU A 58 -13.25 0.20 2.58
CA LEU A 58 -14.03 1.39 2.89
C LEU A 58 -13.18 2.42 3.64
N TRP A 59 -12.50 1.99 4.71
CA TRP A 59 -11.64 2.86 5.51
C TRP A 59 -10.46 3.42 4.69
N ILE A 60 -9.81 2.59 3.86
CA ILE A 60 -8.71 3.04 2.98
C ILE A 60 -9.21 4.07 1.98
N HIS A 61 -10.40 3.87 1.42
CA HIS A 61 -11.01 4.81 0.46
C HIS A 61 -11.41 6.14 1.10
N GLU A 62 -11.92 6.10 2.32
CA GLU A 62 -12.23 7.29 3.12
C GLU A 62 -10.96 8.08 3.46
N ASN A 63 -9.87 7.39 3.77
CA ASN A 63 -8.58 7.98 4.13
C ASN A 63 -7.64 8.19 2.92
N ARG A 64 -8.14 8.11 1.68
CA ARG A 64 -7.31 8.16 0.45
C ARG A 64 -6.46 9.43 0.28
N SER A 65 -6.87 10.53 0.90
CA SER A 65 -6.14 11.80 0.88
C SER A 65 -5.20 11.96 2.07
N ASN A 66 -5.25 11.07 3.06
CA ASN A 66 -4.45 11.13 4.27
C ASN A 66 -3.34 10.06 4.22
N ARG A 67 -2.26 10.39 3.51
CA ARG A 67 -1.12 9.48 3.32
C ARG A 67 -0.49 9.04 4.63
N LYS A 68 -0.39 9.95 5.61
CA LYS A 68 0.18 9.64 6.93
C LYS A 68 -0.59 8.51 7.59
N VAL A 69 -1.91 8.65 7.69
CA VAL A 69 -2.78 7.64 8.32
C VAL A 69 -2.75 6.31 7.57
N GLN A 70 -2.67 6.32 6.25
CA GLN A 70 -2.52 5.08 5.47
C GLN A 70 -1.16 4.40 5.69
N CYS A 71 -0.08 5.17 5.79
CA CYS A 71 1.23 4.62 6.16
C CYS A 71 1.25 4.09 7.59
N ASP A 72 0.62 4.79 8.55
CA ASP A 72 0.53 4.34 9.94
C ASP A 72 -0.26 3.02 10.04
N TRP A 73 -1.33 2.88 9.26
CA TRP A 73 -2.06 1.62 9.11
C TRP A 73 -1.19 0.53 8.46
N TRP A 74 -0.45 0.87 7.40
CA TRP A 74 0.41 -0.08 6.70
C TRP A 74 1.51 -0.63 7.62
N ASP A 75 2.16 0.24 8.40
CA ASP A 75 3.19 -0.12 9.36
C ASP A 75 2.69 -1.08 10.43
N LYS A 76 1.43 -0.92 10.85
CA LYS A 76 0.82 -1.76 11.87
C LYS A 76 0.33 -3.08 11.30
N GLU A 77 -0.40 -3.03 10.20
CA GLU A 77 -1.20 -4.16 9.72
C GLU A 77 -0.50 -4.99 8.64
N VAL A 78 0.44 -4.40 7.89
CA VAL A 78 1.07 -5.03 6.72
C VAL A 78 2.56 -5.27 6.94
N CYS A 79 3.29 -4.27 7.44
CA CYS A 79 4.75 -4.30 7.55
C CYS A 79 5.29 -5.52 8.32
N PRO A 80 4.77 -5.89 9.52
CA PRO A 80 5.39 -6.94 10.32
C PRO A 80 5.34 -8.30 9.62
N GLU A 81 4.17 -8.66 9.09
CA GLU A 81 3.97 -9.93 8.36
C GLU A 81 4.75 -9.97 7.05
N LEU A 82 4.86 -8.82 6.36
CA LEU A 82 5.64 -8.72 5.12
C LEU A 82 7.15 -8.81 5.38
N ALA A 83 7.62 -8.17 6.45
CA ALA A 83 9.01 -8.21 6.89
C ALA A 83 9.42 -9.63 7.28
N GLU A 84 8.56 -10.35 8.00
CA GLU A 84 8.77 -11.76 8.34
C GLU A 84 8.83 -12.63 7.09
N LEU A 85 7.86 -12.50 6.18
CA LEU A 85 7.82 -13.26 4.92
C LEU A 85 9.07 -13.06 4.05
N TRP A 86 9.60 -11.84 4.03
CA TRP A 86 10.77 -11.49 3.21
C TRP A 86 12.09 -11.52 3.97
N GLN A 87 12.06 -11.85 5.28
CA GLN A 87 13.22 -11.84 6.17
C GLN A 87 13.97 -10.50 6.14
N LEU A 88 13.22 -9.39 6.20
CA LEU A 88 13.75 -8.02 6.19
C LEU A 88 13.59 -7.37 7.56
N ASP A 89 14.42 -6.34 7.80
CA ASP A 89 14.21 -5.44 8.93
C ASP A 89 12.89 -4.64 8.76
N PRO A 90 11.94 -4.71 9.70
CA PRO A 90 10.67 -3.99 9.61
C PRO A 90 10.84 -2.48 9.54
N GLY A 91 11.83 -1.91 10.24
CA GLY A 91 12.09 -0.47 10.24
C GLY A 91 12.53 0.04 8.86
N ARG A 92 13.46 -0.67 8.23
CA ARG A 92 13.95 -0.40 6.88
C ARG A 92 12.84 -0.55 5.84
N LEU A 93 12.02 -1.60 5.97
CA LEU A 93 10.88 -1.83 5.07
C LEU A 93 9.81 -0.73 5.20
N SER A 94 9.45 -0.37 6.44
CA SER A 94 8.53 0.74 6.73
C SER A 94 9.03 2.06 6.16
N SER A 95 10.29 2.43 6.43
CA SER A 95 10.88 3.67 5.90
C SER A 95 10.87 3.68 4.37
N ALA A 96 11.28 2.59 3.72
CA ALA A 96 11.29 2.49 2.28
C ALA A 96 9.88 2.56 1.67
N PHE A 97 8.87 2.00 2.34
CA PHE A 97 7.47 2.11 1.92
C PHE A 97 6.95 3.54 2.07
N ARG A 98 7.17 4.18 3.21
CA ARG A 98 6.76 5.58 3.46
C ARG A 98 7.36 6.53 2.44
N ASP A 99 8.64 6.38 2.13
CA ASP A 99 9.32 7.18 1.10
C ASP A 99 8.77 6.90 -0.31
N ALA A 100 8.33 5.67 -0.59
CA ALA A 100 7.73 5.30 -1.87
C ALA A 100 6.30 5.77 -2.05
N TYR A 101 5.53 5.79 -0.95
CA TYR A 101 4.12 6.11 -0.92
C TYR A 101 3.87 7.62 -0.76
N GLY A 102 4.70 8.28 0.05
CA GLY A 102 4.65 9.70 0.37
C GLY A 102 5.10 10.61 -0.77
N GLY A 103 5.97 10.13 -1.66
CA GLY A 103 6.67 10.95 -2.65
C GLY A 103 8.05 11.32 -2.14
#